data_AF-A0A291PH30-F1
#
_entry.id   AF-A0A291PH30-F1
#
_cell.length_a   1.000
_cell.length_b   1.000
_cell.length_c   1.000
_cell.angle_alpha   90.00
_cell.angle_beta   90.00
_cell.angle_gamma   90.00
#
_symmetry.space_group_name_H-M   'P 1'
#
loop_
_entity.id
_entity.type
_entity.pdbx_description
1 polymer ?
#
loop_
_entity_poly.entity_id
_entity_poly.type
_entity_poly.pdbx_seq_one_letter_code
_entity_poly.pdbx_strand_id
1 'polypeptide(L)'
;MLSLRECRAMSHDNPVREIVSLFGGLTKMASALGHRSHSTIYGWVRAGKIPDWRDGELREAQRRLGIEIPTEIYMAAFLRPIEGSEAA
;
A
#
# COMPACT_ATOMS: atom_id res chain seq x y z
N MET A 1 -15.64 -16.79 25.22
CA MET A 1 -15.25 -15.37 25.06
C MET A 1 -14.06 -15.34 24.13
N LEU A 2 -14.27 -14.98 22.87
CA LEU A 2 -13.17 -14.80 21.90
C LEU A 2 -12.43 -13.51 22.26
N SER A 3 -11.10 -13.57 22.24
CA SER A 3 -10.19 -12.54 22.72
C SER A 3 -10.21 -11.34 21.77
N LEU A 4 -10.16 -10.11 22.30
CA LEU A 4 -9.97 -8.87 21.53
C LEU A 4 -8.72 -8.89 20.62
N ARG A 5 -7.84 -9.89 20.78
CA ARG A 5 -6.69 -10.12 19.91
C ARG A 5 -7.03 -10.85 18.59
N GLU A 6 -8.16 -11.55 18.52
CA GLU A 6 -8.59 -12.30 17.31
C GLU A 6 -9.30 -11.41 16.27
N CYS A 7 -9.85 -10.26 16.68
CA CYS A 7 -10.41 -9.29 15.72
C CYS A 7 -9.36 -8.62 14.83
N ARG A 8 -8.06 -8.75 15.14
CA ARG A 8 -6.96 -8.17 14.35
C ARG A 8 -6.51 -9.06 13.18
N ALA A 9 -7.08 -10.26 13.04
CA ALA A 9 -6.71 -11.24 12.03
C ALA A 9 -7.53 -11.14 10.72
N MET A 10 -8.44 -10.17 10.58
CA MET A 10 -9.22 -9.99 9.36
C MET A 10 -8.92 -8.63 8.72
N SER A 11 -8.00 -8.62 7.74
CA SER A 11 -7.70 -7.55 6.74
C SER A 11 -6.32 -6.86 6.81
N HIS A 12 -5.21 -7.59 7.01
CA HIS A 12 -3.84 -7.06 6.83
C HIS A 12 -3.04 -7.79 5.72
N ASP A 13 -3.70 -8.32 4.68
CA ASP A 13 -3.00 -9.05 3.60
C ASP A 13 -2.44 -8.14 2.51
N ASN A 14 -2.80 -6.85 2.52
CA ASN A 14 -2.49 -5.94 1.42
C ASN A 14 -1.65 -4.76 1.90
N PRO A 15 -0.32 -4.80 1.75
CA PRO A 15 0.56 -3.73 2.21
C PRO A 15 0.25 -2.40 1.53
N VAL A 16 -0.26 -2.42 0.30
CA VAL A 16 -0.69 -1.19 -0.40
C VAL A 16 -1.89 -0.56 0.28
N ARG A 17 -2.85 -1.35 0.77
CA ARG A 17 -4.00 -0.82 1.52
C ARG A 17 -3.57 -0.17 2.84
N GLU A 18 -2.55 -0.71 3.50
CA GLU A 18 -1.98 -0.10 4.70
C GLU A 18 -1.33 1.24 4.38
N ILE A 19 -0.50 1.29 3.33
CA ILE A 19 0.08 2.55 2.85
C ILE A 19 -1.02 3.57 2.54
N VAL A 20 -2.06 3.19 1.80
CA VAL A 20 -3.21 4.05 1.50
C VAL A 20 -3.86 4.61 2.77
N SER A 21 -3.96 3.81 3.82
CA SER A 21 -4.56 4.21 5.09
C SER A 21 -3.70 5.24 5.82
N LEU A 22 -2.36 5.15 5.73
CA LEU A 22 -1.43 6.16 6.28
C LEU A 22 -1.59 7.53 5.58
N PHE A 23 -1.90 7.55 4.29
CA PHE A 23 -2.26 8.79 3.57
C PHE A 23 -3.69 9.28 3.88
N GLY A 24 -4.48 8.52 4.64
CA GLY A 24 -5.86 8.85 4.99
C GLY A 24 -6.89 8.50 3.91
N GLY A 25 -6.59 7.52 3.05
CA GLY A 25 -7.49 6.96 2.06
C GLY A 25 -7.09 7.19 0.61
N LEU A 26 -7.79 6.51 -0.31
CA LEU A 26 -7.47 6.48 -1.75
C LEU A 26 -7.38 7.86 -2.39
N THR A 27 -8.35 8.73 -2.12
CA THR A 27 -8.39 10.09 -2.70
C THR A 27 -7.24 10.95 -2.20
N LYS A 28 -6.93 10.90 -0.90
CA LYS A 28 -5.84 11.68 -0.32
C LYS A 28 -4.49 11.22 -0.82
N MET A 29 -4.28 9.91 -0.93
CA MET A 29 -3.06 9.35 -1.53
C MET A 29 -2.93 9.77 -3.00
N ALA A 30 -4.01 9.71 -3.78
CA ALA A 30 -3.99 10.14 -5.18
C ALA A 30 -3.62 11.62 -5.33
N SER A 31 -4.21 12.50 -4.50
CA SER A 31 -3.84 13.92 -4.47
C SER A 31 -2.40 14.15 -4.01
N ALA A 32 -1.93 13.38 -3.02
CA ALA A 32 -0.55 13.44 -2.53
C ALA A 32 0.49 13.03 -3.59
N LEU A 33 0.12 12.12 -4.49
CA LEU A 33 0.96 11.65 -5.61
C LEU A 33 0.74 12.48 -6.90
N GLY A 34 -0.13 13.50 -6.87
CA GLY A 34 -0.41 14.35 -8.02
C GLY A 34 -1.27 13.69 -9.11
N HIS A 35 -1.99 12.61 -8.80
CA HIS A 35 -2.92 11.98 -9.71
C HIS A 35 -4.28 12.68 -9.73
N ARG A 36 -4.89 12.79 -10.92
CA ARG A 36 -6.23 13.38 -11.10
C ARG A 36 -7.38 12.52 -10.60
N SER A 37 -7.15 11.21 -10.44
CA SER A 37 -8.17 10.24 -10.00
C SER A 37 -7.56 9.19 -9.10
N HIS A 38 -8.38 8.65 -8.19
CA HIS A 38 -8.01 7.56 -7.30
C HIS A 38 -8.00 6.18 -7.96
N SER A 39 -8.37 6.07 -9.24
CA SER A 39 -8.40 4.80 -9.98
C SER A 39 -7.02 4.13 -10.08
N THR A 40 -5.95 4.92 -10.24
CA THR A 40 -4.57 4.41 -10.24
C THR A 40 -4.23 3.72 -8.93
N ILE A 41 -4.55 4.38 -7.80
CA ILE A 41 -4.30 3.84 -6.46
C ILE A 41 -5.17 2.61 -6.20
N TYR A 42 -6.43 2.66 -6.63
CA TYR A 42 -7.33 1.50 -6.57
C TYR A 42 -6.77 0.30 -7.34
N GLY A 43 -6.14 0.54 -8.51
CA GLY A 43 -5.43 -0.48 -9.27
C GLY A 43 -4.30 -1.13 -8.48
N TRP A 44 -3.47 -0.34 -7.79
CA TRP A 44 -2.39 -0.85 -6.94
C TRP A 44 -2.91 -1.66 -5.76
N VAL A 45 -4.00 -1.20 -5.13
CA VAL A 45 -4.67 -1.96 -4.06
C VAL A 45 -5.19 -3.29 -4.61
N ARG A 46 -5.85 -3.32 -5.77
CA ARG A 46 -6.30 -4.60 -6.36
C ARG A 46 -5.15 -5.53 -6.70
N ALA A 47 -4.01 -5.00 -7.15
CA ALA A 47 -2.82 -5.78 -7.45
C ALA A 47 -2.07 -6.25 -6.19
N GLY A 48 -2.23 -5.53 -5.08
CA GLY A 48 -1.40 -5.68 -3.88
C GLY A 48 0.05 -5.27 -4.10
N LYS A 49 0.34 -4.47 -5.15
CA LYS A 49 1.69 -4.01 -5.50
C LYS A 49 1.66 -2.57 -6.02
N ILE A 50 2.66 -1.78 -5.60
CA ILE A 50 2.99 -0.48 -6.20
C ILE A 50 4.09 -0.71 -7.25
N PRO A 51 3.95 -0.17 -8.48
CA PRO A 51 5.00 -0.27 -9.49
C PRO A 51 6.29 0.42 -9.05
N ASP A 52 7.44 -0.21 -9.31
CA ASP A 52 8.74 0.24 -8.80
C ASP A 52 9.11 1.66 -9.28
N TRP A 53 8.69 2.05 -10.49
CA TRP A 53 8.91 3.40 -11.03
C TRP A 53 8.09 4.50 -10.31
N ARG A 54 7.19 4.14 -9.39
CA ARG A 54 6.43 5.08 -8.53
C ARG A 54 7.09 5.31 -7.17
N ASP A 55 8.20 4.64 -6.86
CA ASP A 55 8.96 4.81 -5.61
C ASP A 55 9.32 6.29 -5.37
N GLY A 56 9.81 6.99 -6.39
CA GLY A 56 10.19 8.40 -6.27
C GLY A 56 9.02 9.32 -5.89
N GLU A 57 7.85 9.13 -6.51
CA GLU A 57 6.64 9.91 -6.19
C GLU A 57 6.16 9.64 -4.77
N LEU A 58 6.22 8.38 -4.33
CA LEU A 58 5.83 7.97 -2.99
C LEU A 58 6.75 8.58 -1.93
N ARG A 59 8.07 8.49 -2.12
CA ARG A 59 9.06 9.09 -1.20
C ARG A 59 8.91 10.60 -1.10
N GLU A 60 8.68 11.28 -2.23
CA GLU A 60 8.45 12.72 -2.22
C GLU A 60 7.19 13.06 -1.43
N ALA A 61 6.10 12.32 -1.63
CA ALA A 61 4.87 12.51 -0.87
C ALA A 61 5.06 12.25 0.64
N GLN A 62 5.83 11.22 1.02
CA GLN A 62 6.18 10.95 2.42
C GLN A 62 6.92 12.13 3.07
N ARG A 63 7.97 12.64 2.41
CA ARG A 63 8.74 13.79 2.93
C ARG A 63 7.88 15.04 3.03
N ARG A 64 7.11 15.34 1.99
CA ARG A 64 6.26 16.54 1.91
C ARG A 64 5.16 16.55 2.97
N LEU A 65 4.60 15.39 3.29
CA LEU A 65 3.48 15.25 4.23
C LEU A 65 3.89 14.80 5.63
N GLY A 66 5.18 14.48 5.85
CA GLY A 66 5.66 13.93 7.12
C GLY A 66 5.07 12.56 7.45
N ILE A 67 4.77 11.75 6.43
CA ILE A 67 4.18 10.41 6.61
C ILE A 67 5.31 9.38 6.70
N GLU A 68 5.36 8.69 7.84
CA GLU A 68 6.24 7.54 8.04
C GLU A 68 5.53 6.26 7.59
N ILE A 69 6.17 5.50 6.70
CA ILE A 69 5.71 4.17 6.30
C ILE A 69 6.70 3.15 6.86
N PRO A 70 6.26 2.21 7.71
CA PRO A 70 7.11 1.13 8.21
C PRO A 70 7.81 0.38 7.07
N THR A 71 9.09 0.04 7.28
CA THR A 71 9.94 -0.53 6.23
C THR A 71 9.41 -1.87 5.75
N GLU A 72 8.82 -2.67 6.64
CA GLU A 72 8.23 -3.97 6.33
C GLU A 72 7.05 -3.84 5.36
N ILE A 73 6.15 -2.89 5.62
CA ILE A 73 5.01 -2.58 4.75
C ILE A 73 5.49 -2.03 3.42
N TYR A 74 6.49 -1.13 3.46
CA TYR A 74 7.09 -0.56 2.27
C TYR A 74 7.66 -1.66 1.38
N MET A 75 8.53 -2.52 1.92
CA MET A 75 9.13 -3.62 1.20
C MET A 75 8.07 -4.57 0.66
N ALA A 76 7.07 -4.95 1.45
CA ALA A 76 6.00 -5.83 0.99
C ALA A 76 5.14 -5.22 -0.15
N ALA A 77 4.99 -3.89 -0.20
CA ALA A 77 4.25 -3.22 -1.27
C ALA A 77 4.99 -3.19 -2.63
N PHE A 78 6.32 -3.28 -2.62
CA PHE A 78 7.15 -3.29 -3.83
C PHE A 78 7.61 -4.71 -4.22
N LEU A 79 7.90 -5.54 -3.21
CA LEU A 79 8.32 -6.93 -3.35
C LEU A 79 7.11 -7.84 -3.15
N ARG A 80 6.58 -8.39 -4.24
CA ARG A 80 5.70 -9.56 -4.10
C ARG A 80 6.58 -10.80 -3.86
N PRO A 81 6.22 -11.70 -2.93
CA PRO A 81 6.60 -13.09 -3.09
C PRO A 81 6.05 -13.56 -4.45
N ILE A 82 6.84 -14.28 -5.21
CA ILE A 82 6.38 -14.97 -6.42
C ILE A 82 5.52 -16.16 -5.98
N GLU A 83 4.36 -15.90 -5.38
CA GLU A 83 3.34 -16.92 -5.15
C GLU A 83 2.61 -17.07 -6.49
N GLY A 84 3.19 -17.89 -7.37
CA GLY A 84 2.75 -18.07 -8.74
C GLY A 84 3.78 -18.65 -9.71
N SER A 85 4.93 -19.14 -9.23
CA SER A 85 5.73 -20.11 -10.00
C SER A 85 5.19 -21.52 -9.78
N GLU A 86 3.91 -21.75 -10.07
CA GLU A 86 3.53 -23.09 -10.50
C GLU A 86 4.19 -23.30 -11.86
N ALA A 87 5.13 -24.24 -11.87
CA ALA A 87 5.80 -24.73 -13.04
C ALA A 87 4.77 -25.07 -14.12
N ALA A 88 4.90 -24.44 -15.29
CA ALA A 88 4.30 -24.88 -16.54
C ALA A 88 5.43 -25.13 -17.54
#